data_AF-A1UMR2-F1
#
_entry.id   AF-A1UMR2-F1
#
_cell.length_a   1.000
_cell.length_b   1.000
_cell.length_c   1.000
_cell.angle_alpha   90.00
_cell.angle_beta   90.00
_cell.angle_gamma   90.00
#
_symmetry.space_group_name_H-M   'P 1'
#
loop_
_entity.id
_entity.type
_entity.pdbx_description
1 polymer ?
#
loop_
_entity_poly.entity_id
_entity_poly.type
_entity_poly.pdbx_seq_one_letter_code
_entity_poly.pdbx_strand_id
1 'polypeptide(L)'
;MSLAESNELRQLSRVLFGQAHRLSVMVGIARGGKEFALSELADELGFEYLSSIQDPIRDLEASELISRIPKVANKVRFRKNKSYAWKWAEELASRYPEQ
;
A
#
# COMPACT_ATOMS: atom_id res chain seq x y z
N MET A 1 4.53 -7.95 -13.58
CA MET A 1 3.06 -7.73 -13.51
C MET A 1 2.78 -6.73 -12.38
N SER A 2 1.81 -5.81 -12.50
CA SER A 2 1.57 -4.83 -11.43
C SER A 2 0.89 -5.50 -10.22
N LEU A 3 1.23 -5.07 -8.99
CA LEU A 3 0.59 -5.59 -7.76
C LEU A 3 -0.91 -5.26 -7.71
N ALA A 4 -1.36 -4.23 -8.43
CA ALA A 4 -2.76 -3.96 -8.62
C ALA A 4 -3.43 -5.08 -9.43
N GLU A 5 -2.79 -5.71 -10.40
CA GLU A 5 -3.40 -6.69 -11.32
C GLU A 5 -3.35 -8.15 -10.82
N SER A 6 -2.58 -8.47 -9.78
CA SER A 6 -2.52 -9.84 -9.23
C SER A 6 -3.87 -10.26 -8.62
N ASN A 7 -4.51 -11.24 -9.23
CA ASN A 7 -5.78 -11.80 -8.76
C ASN A 7 -5.63 -12.53 -7.43
N GLU A 8 -4.52 -13.26 -7.26
CA GLU A 8 -4.19 -14.04 -6.07
C GLU A 8 -3.99 -13.11 -4.87
N LEU A 9 -3.25 -12.02 -5.05
CA LEU A 9 -3.00 -11.04 -3.99
C LEU A 9 -4.30 -10.32 -3.59
N ARG A 10 -5.17 -10.01 -4.56
CA ARG A 10 -6.51 -9.44 -4.30
C ARG A 10 -7.38 -10.41 -3.51
N GLN A 11 -7.36 -11.69 -3.86
CA GLN A 11 -8.15 -12.70 -3.15
C GLN A 11 -7.67 -12.85 -1.70
N LEU A 12 -6.36 -12.96 -1.49
CA LEU A 12 -5.78 -13.02 -0.15
C LEU A 12 -6.10 -11.75 0.66
N SER A 13 -6.00 -10.58 0.03
CA SER A 13 -6.34 -9.30 0.67
C SER A 13 -7.79 -9.29 1.17
N ARG A 14 -8.74 -9.82 0.39
CA ARG A 14 -10.14 -9.92 0.83
C ARG A 14 -10.31 -10.84 2.02
N VAL A 15 -9.61 -11.98 2.06
CA VAL A 15 -9.67 -12.93 3.17
C VAL A 15 -9.14 -12.30 4.47
N LEU A 16 -8.01 -11.58 4.39
CA LEU A 16 -7.35 -11.04 5.57
C LEU A 16 -7.95 -9.71 6.06
N PHE A 17 -8.39 -8.85 5.13
CA PHE A 17 -8.74 -7.47 5.42
C PHE A 17 -10.16 -7.08 5.02
N GLY A 18 -10.92 -7.97 4.38
CA GLY A 18 -12.22 -7.63 3.78
C GLY A 18 -12.15 -6.65 2.60
N GLN A 19 -10.94 -6.30 2.15
CA GLN A 19 -10.69 -5.29 1.12
C GLN A 19 -9.77 -5.84 0.04
N ALA A 20 -10.04 -5.52 -1.23
CA ALA A 20 -9.31 -6.11 -2.36
C ALA A 20 -7.86 -5.62 -2.49
N HIS A 21 -7.55 -4.39 -2.09
CA HIS A 21 -6.27 -3.73 -2.42
C HIS A 21 -5.39 -3.43 -1.22
N ARG A 22 -5.85 -3.72 0.01
CA ARG A 22 -5.11 -3.43 1.24
C ARG A 22 -3.71 -4.04 1.20
N LEU A 23 -3.62 -5.31 0.85
CA LEU A 23 -2.34 -6.01 0.84
C LEU A 23 -1.40 -5.44 -0.22
N SER A 24 -1.88 -5.19 -1.45
CA SER A 24 -1.08 -4.56 -2.51
C SER A 24 -0.52 -3.20 -2.08
N VAL A 25 -1.33 -2.38 -1.41
CA VAL A 25 -0.91 -1.08 -0.86
C VAL A 25 0.18 -1.25 0.21
N MET A 26 -0.02 -2.17 1.15
CA MET A 26 0.97 -2.43 2.19
C MET A 26 2.31 -2.92 1.62
N VAL A 27 2.27 -3.78 0.60
CA VAL A 27 3.47 -4.30 -0.08
C VAL A 27 4.19 -3.17 -0.83
N GLY A 28 3.46 -2.31 -1.55
CA GLY A 28 4.04 -1.14 -2.22
C GLY A 28 4.75 -0.22 -1.23
N ILE A 29 4.10 0.09 -0.12
CA ILE A 29 4.70 0.90 0.96
C ILE A 29 5.92 0.19 1.57
N ALA A 30 5.85 -1.12 1.78
CA ALA A 30 6.94 -1.90 2.37
C ALA A 30 8.20 -1.88 1.49
N ARG A 31 8.04 -2.16 0.20
CA ARG A 31 9.13 -2.18 -0.81
C ARG A 31 9.63 -0.78 -1.18
N GLY A 32 8.75 0.22 -1.11
CA GLY A 32 9.06 1.60 -1.45
C GLY A 32 9.90 2.35 -0.40
N GLY A 33 10.14 3.63 -0.71
CA GLY A 33 10.92 4.54 0.12
C GLY A 33 10.32 4.83 1.50
N LYS A 34 11.04 5.64 2.31
CA LYS A 34 10.54 6.07 3.63
C LYS A 34 9.34 7.01 3.53
N GLU A 35 9.20 7.72 2.42
CA GLU A 35 8.14 8.69 2.20
C GLU A 35 7.59 8.57 0.78
N PHE A 36 6.29 8.80 0.63
CA PHE A 36 5.59 8.68 -0.64
C PHE A 36 4.42 9.68 -0.71
N ALA A 37 4.04 10.09 -1.92
CA ALA A 37 2.74 10.69 -2.18
C ALA A 37 1.73 9.61 -2.61
N LEU A 38 0.44 9.90 -2.41
CA LEU A 38 -0.63 8.97 -2.79
C LEU A 38 -0.62 8.63 -4.29
N SER A 39 -0.40 9.63 -5.14
CA SER A 39 -0.33 9.45 -6.59
C SER A 39 0.87 8.62 -7.02
N GLU A 40 2.04 8.89 -6.43
CA GLU A 40 3.27 8.14 -6.71
C GLU A 40 3.07 6.64 -6.41
N LEU A 41 2.43 6.33 -5.27
CA LEU A 41 2.13 4.95 -4.88
C LEU A 41 1.08 4.29 -5.80
N ALA A 42 0.05 5.03 -6.23
CA ALA A 42 -0.96 4.49 -7.15
C ALA A 42 -0.33 4.14 -8.50
N ASP A 43 0.48 5.04 -9.03
CA ASP A 43 1.19 4.88 -10.30
C ASP A 43 2.15 3.68 -10.24
N GLU A 44 2.95 3.58 -9.17
CA GLU A 44 3.88 2.46 -8.95
C GLU A 44 3.16 1.10 -8.88
N LEU A 45 1.99 1.06 -8.23
CA LEU A 45 1.21 -0.16 -8.07
C LEU A 45 0.36 -0.51 -9.30
N GLY A 46 0.21 0.40 -10.27
CA GLY A 46 -0.62 0.20 -11.46
C GLY A 46 -2.12 0.41 -11.22
N PHE A 47 -2.51 1.25 -10.25
CA PHE A 47 -3.93 1.57 -10.03
C PHE A 47 -4.41 2.67 -10.99
N GLU A 48 -5.42 2.36 -11.79
CA GLU A 48 -6.08 3.32 -12.70
C GLU A 48 -6.76 4.48 -11.93
N TYR A 49 -7.32 4.18 -10.75
CA TYR A 49 -8.07 5.15 -9.94
C TYR A 49 -7.51 5.26 -8.52
N LEU A 50 -7.22 6.49 -8.09
CA LEU A 50 -6.75 6.81 -6.72
C LEU A 50 -7.70 6.33 -5.62
N SER A 51 -9.01 6.28 -5.89
CA SER A 51 -10.02 5.79 -4.94
C SER A 51 -9.73 4.36 -4.46
N SER A 52 -9.07 3.54 -5.30
CA SER A 52 -8.71 2.15 -4.99
C SER A 52 -7.78 2.02 -3.78
N ILE A 53 -7.02 3.07 -3.47
CA ILE A 53 -6.01 3.08 -2.41
C ILE A 53 -6.34 4.07 -1.28
N GLN A 54 -7.35 4.93 -1.43
CA GLN A 54 -7.71 5.93 -0.42
C GLN A 54 -8.14 5.30 0.91
N ASP A 55 -9.05 4.33 0.89
CA ASP A 55 -9.48 3.63 2.11
C ASP A 55 -8.30 2.89 2.77
N PRO A 56 -7.46 2.14 2.02
CA PRO A 56 -6.23 1.60 2.57
C PRO A 56 -5.34 2.63 3.27
N ILE A 57 -5.12 3.78 2.66
CA ILE A 57 -4.25 4.81 3.22
C ILE A 57 -4.85 5.46 4.47
N ARG A 58 -6.15 5.77 4.45
CA ARG A 58 -6.84 6.33 5.63
C ARG A 58 -6.71 5.41 6.84
N ASP A 59 -6.93 4.13 6.65
CA ASP A 59 -6.92 3.17 7.75
C ASP A 59 -5.48 2.86 8.21
N LEU A 60 -4.48 2.93 7.32
CA LEU A 60 -3.05 2.85 7.71
C LEU A 60 -2.61 4.09 8.51
N GLU A 61 -3.13 5.27 8.17
CA GLU A 61 -2.90 6.50 8.94
C GLU A 61 -3.56 6.41 10.32
N ALA A 62 -4.82 5.98 10.37
CA ALA A 62 -5.56 5.81 11.62
C ALA A 62 -4.98 4.74 12.56
N SER A 63 -4.25 3.76 12.02
CA SER A 63 -3.53 2.73 12.80
C SER A 63 -2.07 3.09 13.09
N GLU A 64 -1.66 4.33 12.80
CA GLU A 64 -0.30 4.85 13.03
C GLU A 64 0.80 4.08 12.30
N LEU A 65 0.45 3.26 11.30
CA LEU A 65 1.43 2.60 10.45
C LEU A 65 2.09 3.59 9.49
N ILE A 66 1.36 4.63 9.09
CA ILE A 66 1.92 5.76 8.35
C ILE A 66 1.60 7.06 9.06
N SER A 67 2.48 8.05 8.91
CA SER A 67 2.26 9.41 9.40
C SER A 67 2.16 10.39 8.26
N ARG A 68 1.11 11.21 8.25
CA ARG A 68 0.98 12.31 7.31
C ARG A 68 2.03 13.39 7.61
N ILE A 69 2.74 13.82 6.58
CA ILE A 69 3.72 14.90 6.66
C ILE A 69 3.02 16.22 6.30
N PRO A 70 3.32 17.33 7.00
CA PRO A 70 2.85 18.66 6.62
C PRO A 70 3.16 18.96 5.15
N LYS A 71 2.24 19.63 4.45
CA LYS A 71 2.33 19.85 3.00
C LYS A 71 3.63 20.59 2.65
N VAL A 72 4.46 19.96 1.82
CA VAL A 72 5.58 20.61 1.13
C VAL A 72 5.19 20.69 -0.35
N ALA A 73 5.23 21.90 -0.94
CA ALA A 73 4.88 22.14 -2.34
C ALA A 73 3.49 21.61 -2.77
N ASN A 74 2.45 21.87 -1.97
CA ASN A 74 1.04 21.51 -2.21
C ASN A 74 0.72 19.99 -2.34
N LYS A 75 1.69 19.09 -2.19
CA LYS A 75 1.45 17.65 -2.18
C LYS A 75 1.37 17.11 -0.76
N VAL A 76 0.36 16.29 -0.50
CA VAL A 76 0.27 15.51 0.75
C VAL A 76 1.24 14.34 0.62
N ARG A 77 2.18 14.23 1.56
CA ARG A 77 3.12 13.11 1.66
C ARG A 77 2.85 12.33 2.93
N PHE A 78 3.21 11.06 2.91
CA PHE A 78 3.14 10.16 4.04
C PHE A 78 4.52 9.58 4.31
N ARG A 79 4.79 9.30 5.58
CA ARG A 79 5.99 8.60 6.05
C ARG A 79 5.61 7.21 6.52
N LYS A 80 6.36 6.20 6.10
CA LYS A 80 6.28 4.83 6.63
C LYS A 80 6.87 4.80 8.04
N ASN A 81 6.08 4.37 9.04
CA ASN A 81 6.56 4.16 10.41
C ASN A 81 7.18 2.78 10.56
N LYS A 82 8.05 2.57 11.56
CA LYS A 82 8.63 1.24 11.79
C LYS A 82 7.58 0.30 12.36
N SER A 83 7.34 -0.82 11.69
CA SER A 83 6.38 -1.84 12.12
C SER A 83 6.72 -3.20 11.54
N TYR A 84 6.36 -4.27 12.25
CA TYR A 84 6.43 -5.64 11.72
C TYR A 84 5.39 -5.91 10.63
N ALA A 85 4.35 -5.08 10.53
CA ALA A 85 3.32 -5.19 9.50
C ALA A 85 3.92 -5.19 8.08
N TRP A 86 5.03 -4.47 7.86
CA TRP A 86 5.69 -4.41 6.56
C TRP A 86 6.36 -5.71 6.17
N LYS A 87 7.09 -6.32 7.11
CA LYS A 87 7.72 -7.62 6.90
C LYS A 87 6.66 -8.70 6.65
N TRP A 88 5.56 -8.64 7.39
CA TRP A 88 4.45 -9.55 7.20
C TRP A 88 3.79 -9.38 5.82
N ALA A 89 3.55 -8.14 5.37
CA ALA A 89 3.04 -7.89 4.03
C ALA A 89 3.96 -8.44 2.93
N GLU A 90 5.28 -8.24 3.08
CA GLU A 90 6.29 -8.79 2.16
C GLU A 90 6.30 -10.33 2.16
N GLU A 91 6.22 -10.96 3.33
CA GLU A 91 6.14 -12.41 3.49
C GLU A 91 4.88 -12.99 2.83
N LEU A 92 3.73 -12.33 2.98
CA LEU A 92 2.50 -12.75 2.33
C LEU A 92 2.61 -12.64 0.81
N ALA A 93 3.21 -11.55 0.31
CA ALA A 93 3.40 -11.33 -1.12
C ALA A 93 4.42 -12.28 -1.74
N SER A 94 5.44 -12.73 -1.00
CA SER A 94 6.46 -13.65 -1.53
C SER A 94 5.91 -15.03 -1.91
N ARG A 95 4.69 -15.36 -1.46
CA ARG A 95 3.98 -16.59 -1.84
C ARG A 95 3.41 -16.53 -3.27
N TYR A 96 3.37 -15.34 -3.86
CA TYR A 96 2.83 -15.07 -5.20
C TYR A 96 3.87 -14.28 -6.01
N PRO A 97 4.95 -14.93 -6.46
CA PRO A 97 5.98 -14.25 -7.25
C PRO A 97 5.35 -13.62 -8.50
N GLU A 98 5.71 -12.37 -8.78
CA GLU A 98 5.38 -11.68 -10.02
C GLU A 98 5.99 -12.50 -11.17
N GLN A 99 5.16 -13.21 -11.93
CA GLN A 99 5.56 -13.88 -13.17
C GLN A 99 5.74 -12.85 -14.29
#